data_AF-A0A402CBI0-F1
#
_entry.id   AF-A0A402CBI0-F1
#
_cell.length_a   1.000
_cell.length_b   1.000
_cell.length_c   1.000
_cell.angle_alpha   90.00
_cell.angle_beta   90.00
_cell.angle_gamma   90.00
#
_symmetry.space_group_name_H-M   'P 1'
#
loop_
_entity.id
_entity.type
_entity.pdbx_description
1 polymer ?
#
loop_
_entity_poly.entity_id
_entity_poly.type
_entity_poly.pdbx_seq_one_letter_code
_entity_poly.pdbx_strand_id
1 'polypeptide(L)'
;MVGIVRTAAIIVLSASSGMRSSELMELRVGCRRPIEEPIPGLTRYRIASKIVKGQPLGGTDDEWVVIEPVHRAVELIEQLHDDPRDDVLLLSRFSFRVRYIWFRNWVNSSAGERLGLAPIPEGPVSLRMLRRTIALELAYRPGGVLAAKLQLKHIATATTEGYAARPGGAQAELLAEVNKHEADRNLQLIMAEFHNYRNGILPSGPGARNLTEFFATVDTDLNAESTAAPKVQRNDRDILNLLSKRAKVLHLGPANYCWFTDPSRALCLKLAGTPTATRPMIGMCDSARCPQATHHDVHRPVWAEHAERTKTFLGQLGKTRATERTRLQADHDRAVRVIADIDTATTTASGDLP
;
A
#
# COMPACT_ATOMS: atom_id res chain seq x y z
N MET A 1 -31.06 9.76 14.02
CA MET A 1 -30.15 8.59 13.86
C MET A 1 -29.90 8.22 12.39
N VAL A 2 -30.94 8.04 11.56
CA VAL A 2 -30.79 7.67 10.12
C VAL A 2 -29.78 8.56 9.37
N GLY A 3 -29.84 9.89 9.55
CA GLY A 3 -28.90 10.82 8.92
C GLY A 3 -27.42 10.64 9.34
N ILE A 4 -27.17 10.20 10.57
CA ILE A 4 -25.82 9.91 11.09
C ILE A 4 -25.29 8.63 10.45
N VAL A 5 -26.10 7.56 10.45
CA VAL A 5 -25.74 6.26 9.87
C VAL A 5 -25.51 6.39 8.37
N ARG A 6 -26.40 7.09 7.66
CA ARG A 6 -26.23 7.39 6.22
C ARG A 6 -24.95 8.18 5.96
N THR A 7 -24.60 9.13 6.83
CA THR A 7 -23.35 9.91 6.69
C THR A 7 -22.11 9.05 6.95
N ALA A 8 -22.14 8.16 7.95
CA ALA A 8 -21.05 7.22 8.21
C ALA A 8 -20.80 6.31 6.98
N ALA A 9 -21.87 5.77 6.39
CA ALA A 9 -21.77 4.96 5.18
C ALA A 9 -21.22 5.75 3.98
N ILE A 10 -21.63 7.01 3.78
CA ILE A 10 -21.07 7.90 2.76
C ILE A 10 -19.57 8.14 2.99
N ILE A 11 -19.13 8.30 4.26
CA ILE A 11 -17.71 8.49 4.59
C ILE A 11 -16.91 7.24 4.21
N VAL A 12 -17.36 6.05 4.60
CA VAL A 12 -16.70 4.77 4.24
C VAL A 12 -16.61 4.60 2.73
N LEU A 13 -17.74 4.80 2.03
CA LEU A 13 -17.79 4.76 0.57
C LEU A 13 -16.81 5.76 -0.06
N SER A 14 -16.78 7.00 0.42
CA SER A 14 -15.93 8.06 -0.15
C SER A 14 -14.44 7.84 0.13
N ALA A 15 -14.10 7.38 1.33
CA ALA A 15 -12.73 7.17 1.77
C ALA A 15 -12.07 5.97 1.08
N SER A 16 -12.85 4.93 0.75
CA SER A 16 -12.30 3.65 0.29
C SER A 16 -12.58 3.31 -1.17
N SER A 17 -13.50 4.02 -1.86
CA SER A 17 -13.71 3.83 -3.31
C SER A 17 -12.77 4.66 -4.17
N GLY A 18 -12.34 5.81 -3.66
CA GLY A 18 -11.60 6.83 -4.41
C GLY A 18 -12.46 7.59 -5.42
N MET A 19 -13.79 7.47 -5.44
CA MET A 19 -14.68 8.19 -6.36
C MET A 19 -14.66 9.71 -6.15
N ARG A 20 -14.88 10.49 -7.21
CA ARG A 20 -15.11 11.95 -7.14
C ARG A 20 -16.51 12.24 -6.60
N SER A 21 -16.72 13.46 -6.12
CA SER A 21 -18.04 13.91 -5.65
C SER A 21 -19.12 13.76 -6.72
N SER A 22 -18.81 14.08 -7.98
CA SER A 22 -19.75 13.90 -9.09
C SER A 22 -20.07 12.42 -9.34
N GLU A 23 -19.08 11.54 -9.27
CA GLU A 23 -19.25 10.10 -9.48
C GLU A 23 -20.07 9.46 -8.34
N LEU A 24 -19.91 9.95 -7.10
CA LEU A 24 -20.75 9.53 -5.96
C LEU A 24 -22.21 9.97 -6.13
N MET A 25 -22.44 11.16 -6.66
CA MET A 25 -23.79 11.71 -6.86
C MET A 25 -24.57 11.05 -8.00
N GLU A 26 -23.87 10.31 -8.89
CA GLU A 26 -24.47 9.53 -9.98
C GLU A 26 -24.76 8.06 -9.59
N LEU A 27 -24.40 7.63 -8.38
CA LEU A 27 -24.76 6.30 -7.89
C LEU A 27 -26.28 6.14 -7.84
N ARG A 28 -26.75 4.96 -8.21
CA ARG A 28 -28.18 4.60 -8.25
C ARG A 28 -28.48 3.40 -7.37
N VAL A 29 -29.72 3.29 -6.92
CA VAL A 29 -30.20 2.07 -6.24
C VAL A 29 -30.00 0.87 -7.19
N GLY A 30 -29.44 -0.22 -6.68
CA GLY A 30 -29.06 -1.38 -7.47
C GLY A 30 -27.67 -1.25 -8.13
N CYS A 31 -26.85 -0.26 -7.75
CA CYS A 31 -25.50 -0.09 -8.28
C CYS A 31 -24.52 -1.20 -7.88
N ARG A 32 -24.82 -1.99 -6.84
CA ARG A 32 -24.00 -3.14 -6.44
C ARG A 32 -24.03 -4.22 -7.51
N ARG A 33 -22.87 -4.64 -7.97
CA ARG A 33 -22.76 -5.76 -8.92
C ARG A 33 -22.74 -7.09 -8.16
N PRO A 34 -23.15 -8.19 -8.81
CA PRO A 34 -23.01 -9.53 -8.25
C PRO A 34 -21.59 -9.76 -7.76
N ILE A 35 -21.49 -10.36 -6.58
CA ILE A 35 -20.21 -10.73 -5.99
C ILE A 35 -19.60 -11.84 -6.85
N GLU A 36 -18.38 -11.64 -7.31
CA GLU A 36 -17.66 -12.61 -8.12
C GLU A 36 -16.55 -13.25 -7.30
N GLU A 37 -16.34 -14.55 -7.52
CA GLU A 37 -15.19 -15.27 -7.01
C GLU A 37 -14.36 -15.76 -8.21
N PRO A 38 -13.58 -14.89 -8.86
CA PRO A 38 -12.82 -15.25 -10.05
C PRO A 38 -11.80 -16.37 -9.80
N ILE A 39 -11.33 -16.52 -8.55
CA ILE A 39 -10.46 -17.60 -8.10
C ILE A 39 -10.91 -17.98 -6.68
N PRO A 40 -10.91 -19.27 -6.28
CA PRO A 40 -11.28 -19.69 -4.93
C PRO A 40 -10.56 -18.89 -3.84
N GLY A 41 -11.32 -18.32 -2.91
CA GLY A 41 -10.85 -17.48 -1.81
C GLY A 41 -10.61 -16.01 -2.15
N LEU A 42 -10.81 -15.58 -3.40
CA LEU A 42 -10.70 -14.18 -3.81
C LEU A 42 -12.09 -13.62 -4.19
N THR A 43 -12.72 -12.95 -3.25
CA THR A 43 -14.00 -12.28 -3.48
C THR A 43 -13.79 -10.88 -4.06
N ARG A 44 -14.48 -10.59 -5.17
CA ARG A 44 -14.45 -9.29 -5.86
C ARG A 44 -15.79 -8.58 -5.69
N TYR A 45 -15.73 -7.38 -5.09
CA TYR A 45 -16.88 -6.49 -4.97
C TYR A 45 -16.77 -5.36 -6.00
N ARG A 46 -17.88 -5.04 -6.66
CA ARG A 46 -17.95 -3.94 -7.62
C ARG A 46 -19.21 -3.12 -7.41
N ILE A 47 -19.10 -1.82 -7.70
CA ILE A 47 -20.22 -0.88 -7.74
C ILE A 47 -20.20 -0.12 -9.08
N ALA A 48 -21.35 0.13 -9.65
CA ALA A 48 -21.52 0.85 -10.92
C ALA A 48 -21.94 2.30 -10.70
N SER A 49 -21.33 3.20 -11.46
CA SER A 49 -21.72 4.61 -11.50
C SER A 49 -21.30 5.22 -12.84
N LYS A 50 -21.23 6.55 -12.93
CA LYS A 50 -20.80 7.29 -14.11
C LYS A 50 -19.55 8.09 -13.87
N ILE A 51 -18.61 8.02 -14.81
CA ILE A 51 -17.52 9.00 -14.91
C ILE A 51 -18.07 10.25 -15.59
N VAL A 52 -17.96 11.38 -14.89
CA VAL A 52 -18.45 12.67 -15.40
C VAL A 52 -17.31 13.54 -15.95
N LYS A 53 -16.15 13.57 -15.28
CA LYS A 53 -15.06 14.49 -15.64
C LYS A 53 -14.45 14.09 -16.99
N GLY A 54 -14.48 15.01 -17.95
CA GLY A 54 -13.87 14.83 -19.28
C GLY A 54 -14.64 13.85 -20.18
N GLN A 55 -15.90 13.56 -19.86
CA GLN A 55 -16.80 12.70 -20.63
C GLN A 55 -17.91 13.53 -21.30
N PRO A 56 -18.65 12.97 -22.27
CA PRO A 56 -19.84 13.61 -22.86
C PRO A 56 -20.90 13.98 -21.81
N LEU A 57 -21.86 14.82 -22.21
CA LEU A 57 -23.00 15.18 -21.37
C LEU A 57 -23.73 13.93 -20.88
N GLY A 58 -23.99 13.88 -19.57
CA GLY A 58 -24.62 12.72 -18.93
C GLY A 58 -23.65 11.66 -18.40
N GLY A 59 -22.33 11.81 -18.64
CA GLY A 59 -21.30 10.91 -18.17
C GLY A 59 -21.27 9.56 -18.89
N THR A 60 -20.20 8.79 -18.67
CA THR A 60 -20.02 7.44 -19.23
C THR A 60 -20.14 6.41 -18.12
N ASP A 61 -20.90 5.34 -18.34
CA ASP A 61 -21.04 4.25 -17.38
C ASP A 61 -19.69 3.56 -17.15
N ASP A 62 -19.37 3.29 -15.88
CA ASP A 62 -18.17 2.58 -15.46
C ASP A 62 -18.40 1.91 -14.09
N GLU A 63 -17.43 1.10 -13.67
CA GLU A 63 -17.47 0.35 -12.43
C GLU A 63 -16.22 0.58 -11.59
N TRP A 64 -16.41 0.54 -10.28
CA TRP A 64 -15.34 0.60 -9.30
C TRP A 64 -15.22 -0.74 -8.62
N VAL A 65 -14.02 -1.32 -8.66
CA VAL A 65 -13.67 -2.42 -7.76
C VAL A 65 -13.48 -1.83 -6.38
N VAL A 66 -14.16 -2.41 -5.39
CA VAL A 66 -14.18 -1.92 -4.01
C VAL A 66 -13.95 -3.07 -3.03
N ILE A 67 -13.78 -2.73 -1.76
CA ILE A 67 -13.67 -3.69 -0.65
C ILE A 67 -15.05 -3.97 -0.04
N GLU A 68 -15.19 -5.10 0.66
CA GLU A 68 -16.45 -5.50 1.31
C GLU A 68 -17.09 -4.38 2.17
N PRO A 69 -16.36 -3.61 3.00
CA PRO A 69 -16.97 -2.54 3.78
C PRO A 69 -17.68 -1.47 2.93
N VAL A 70 -17.17 -1.18 1.73
CA VAL A 70 -17.81 -0.23 0.81
C VAL A 70 -19.09 -0.84 0.24
N HIS A 71 -19.04 -2.11 -0.15
CA HIS A 71 -20.20 -2.82 -0.67
C HIS A 71 -21.33 -2.89 0.37
N ARG A 72 -21.00 -3.15 1.64
CA ARG A 72 -21.94 -3.12 2.77
C ARG A 72 -22.43 -1.72 3.10
N ALA A 73 -21.58 -0.69 2.97
CA ALA A 73 -21.99 0.69 3.15
C ALA A 73 -23.04 1.11 2.11
N VAL A 74 -22.87 0.71 0.84
CA VAL A 74 -23.85 0.95 -0.22
C VAL A 74 -25.16 0.25 0.08
N GLU A 75 -25.12 -1.03 0.48
CA GLU A 75 -26.31 -1.78 0.90
C GLU A 75 -27.07 -1.10 2.04
N LEU A 76 -26.36 -0.60 3.04
CA LEU A 76 -26.96 0.14 4.14
C LEU A 76 -27.61 1.45 3.67
N ILE A 77 -27.00 2.15 2.71
CA ILE A 77 -27.60 3.36 2.13
C ILE A 77 -28.86 3.02 1.34
N GLU A 78 -28.89 1.90 0.62
CA GLU A 78 -30.07 1.39 -0.11
C GLU A 78 -31.21 1.06 0.87
N GLN A 79 -30.92 0.36 1.97
CA GLN A 79 -31.91 0.02 3.00
C GLN A 79 -32.48 1.25 3.72
N LEU A 80 -31.70 2.33 3.82
CA LEU A 80 -32.12 3.61 4.41
C LEU A 80 -32.69 4.58 3.37
N HIS A 81 -32.89 4.15 2.12
CA HIS A 81 -33.42 4.98 1.05
C HIS A 81 -34.95 5.06 1.14
N ASP A 82 -35.51 6.27 1.09
CA ASP A 82 -36.96 6.49 1.20
C ASP A 82 -37.75 5.92 0.01
N ASP A 83 -37.09 5.76 -1.14
CA ASP A 83 -37.64 5.20 -2.37
C ASP A 83 -36.64 4.25 -3.05
N PRO A 84 -36.56 2.97 -2.63
CA PRO A 84 -35.54 2.03 -3.07
C PRO A 84 -35.86 1.38 -4.43
N ARG A 85 -36.53 2.11 -5.34
CA ARG A 85 -36.74 1.63 -6.71
C ARG A 85 -35.44 1.69 -7.50
N ASP A 86 -35.21 0.68 -8.32
CA ASP A 86 -34.05 0.62 -9.21
C ASP A 86 -33.95 1.88 -10.07
N ASP A 87 -32.70 2.27 -10.38
CA ASP A 87 -32.35 3.45 -11.15
C ASP A 87 -32.66 4.81 -10.47
N VAL A 88 -33.19 4.85 -9.25
CA VAL A 88 -33.28 6.11 -8.46
C VAL A 88 -31.89 6.51 -7.95
N LEU A 89 -31.57 7.81 -7.92
CA LEU A 89 -30.29 8.33 -7.40
C LEU A 89 -30.13 8.00 -5.91
N LEU A 90 -29.11 7.20 -5.58
CA LEU A 90 -28.87 6.66 -4.24
C LEU A 90 -28.48 7.74 -3.22
N LEU A 91 -27.59 8.66 -3.62
CA LEU A 91 -27.11 9.74 -2.76
C LEU A 91 -27.76 11.09 -3.06
N SER A 92 -28.23 11.27 -4.31
CA SER A 92 -28.62 12.57 -4.85
C SER A 92 -27.54 13.64 -4.64
N ARG A 93 -27.84 14.91 -4.89
CA ARG A 93 -26.90 16.00 -4.56
C ARG A 93 -26.82 16.19 -3.06
N PHE A 94 -25.60 16.25 -2.52
CA PHE A 94 -25.38 16.49 -1.10
C PHE A 94 -24.18 17.39 -0.82
N SER A 95 -24.24 18.11 0.31
CA SER A 95 -23.09 18.84 0.86
C SER A 95 -22.34 17.97 1.84
N PHE A 96 -21.20 17.42 1.41
CA PHE A 96 -20.36 16.58 2.28
C PHE A 96 -19.88 17.34 3.52
N ARG A 97 -19.46 18.60 3.36
CA ARG A 97 -18.95 19.42 4.46
C ARG A 97 -19.98 19.55 5.59
N VAL A 98 -21.23 19.85 5.24
CA VAL A 98 -22.31 19.98 6.23
C VAL A 98 -22.53 18.64 6.94
N ARG A 99 -22.74 17.56 6.18
CA ARG A 99 -22.95 16.22 6.74
C ARG A 99 -21.81 15.79 7.67
N TYR A 100 -20.55 16.01 7.27
CA TYR A 100 -19.38 15.67 8.05
C TYR A 100 -19.31 16.43 9.38
N ILE A 101 -19.61 17.73 9.39
CA ILE A 101 -19.63 18.54 10.63
C ILE A 101 -20.69 17.99 11.60
N TRP A 102 -21.91 17.72 11.12
CA TRP A 102 -22.96 17.15 11.95
C TRP A 102 -22.60 15.76 12.48
N PHE A 103 -22.01 14.91 11.62
CA PHE A 103 -21.54 13.59 12.02
C PHE A 103 -20.45 13.67 13.09
N ARG A 104 -19.42 14.50 12.88
CA ARG A 104 -18.33 14.72 13.84
C ARG A 104 -18.86 15.22 15.19
N ASN A 105 -19.72 16.23 15.18
CA ASN A 105 -20.30 16.78 16.41
C ASN A 105 -21.12 15.74 17.17
N TRP A 106 -21.83 14.86 16.45
CA TRP A 106 -22.56 13.77 17.08
C TRP A 106 -21.63 12.70 17.65
N VAL A 107 -20.58 12.29 16.92
CA VAL A 107 -19.58 11.31 17.41
C VAL A 107 -18.87 11.84 18.66
N ASN A 108 -18.55 13.14 18.69
CA ASN A 108 -17.85 13.77 19.81
C ASN A 108 -18.80 14.19 20.96
N SER A 109 -20.10 13.89 20.86
CA SER A 109 -21.06 14.13 21.94
C SER A 109 -21.14 12.94 22.89
N SER A 110 -21.82 13.13 24.03
CA SER A 110 -22.11 12.05 24.99
C SER A 110 -22.81 10.84 24.37
N ALA A 111 -23.55 11.02 23.26
CA ALA A 111 -24.18 9.92 22.55
C ALA A 111 -23.16 9.01 21.84
N GLY A 112 -22.11 9.59 21.24
CA GLY A 112 -21.03 8.83 20.62
C GLY A 112 -20.10 8.18 21.65
N GLU A 113 -19.82 8.89 22.74
CA GLU A 113 -19.08 8.36 23.89
C GLU A 113 -19.79 7.15 24.50
N ARG A 114 -21.12 7.21 24.68
CA ARG A 114 -21.92 6.07 25.16
C ARG A 114 -21.81 4.84 24.26
N LEU A 115 -21.51 5.02 22.98
CA LEU A 115 -21.33 3.94 22.00
C LEU A 115 -19.86 3.50 21.88
N GLY A 116 -18.95 4.07 22.68
CA GLY A 116 -17.53 3.74 22.65
C GLY A 116 -16.78 4.25 21.41
N LEU A 117 -17.32 5.25 20.71
CA LEU A 117 -16.67 5.81 19.53
C LEU A 117 -15.51 6.73 19.94
N ALA A 118 -14.36 6.56 19.30
CA ALA A 118 -13.24 7.47 19.49
C ALA A 118 -13.59 8.88 18.97
N PRO A 119 -13.26 9.95 19.72
CA PRO A 119 -13.51 11.30 19.26
C PRO A 119 -12.73 11.59 17.98
N ILE A 120 -13.42 12.20 17.02
CA ILE A 120 -12.86 12.59 15.73
C ILE A 120 -12.14 13.94 15.91
N PRO A 121 -10.86 14.05 15.54
CA PRO A 121 -10.10 15.30 15.68
C PRO A 121 -10.71 16.49 14.94
N GLU A 122 -10.38 17.69 15.44
CA GLU A 122 -10.69 18.94 14.75
C GLU A 122 -9.92 19.07 13.43
N GLY A 123 -10.53 19.79 12.49
CA GLY A 123 -9.95 20.02 11.17
C GLY A 123 -10.93 19.71 10.02
N PRO A 124 -10.67 20.29 8.83
CA PRO A 124 -11.52 20.10 7.67
C PRO A 124 -11.30 18.70 7.07
N VAL A 125 -12.38 18.02 6.70
CA VAL A 125 -12.34 16.85 5.82
C VAL A 125 -13.20 17.14 4.61
N SER A 126 -12.65 16.87 3.42
CA SER A 126 -13.35 17.01 2.14
C SER A 126 -13.22 15.74 1.32
N LEU A 127 -14.16 15.52 0.39
CA LEU A 127 -14.09 14.39 -0.55
C LEU A 127 -12.78 14.39 -1.37
N ARG A 128 -12.24 15.58 -1.68
CA ARG A 128 -10.95 15.69 -2.37
C ARG A 128 -9.79 15.20 -1.50
N MET A 129 -9.81 15.51 -0.20
CA MET A 129 -8.79 15.02 0.74
C MET A 129 -8.87 13.51 0.89
N LEU A 130 -10.06 12.96 1.12
CA LEU A 130 -10.27 11.51 1.21
C LEU A 130 -9.79 10.79 -0.06
N ARG A 131 -10.12 11.32 -1.24
CA ARG A 131 -9.64 10.80 -2.52
C ARG A 131 -8.10 10.90 -2.66
N ARG A 132 -7.46 11.95 -2.15
CA ARG A 132 -5.99 12.07 -2.15
C ARG A 132 -5.37 11.05 -1.20
N THR A 133 -5.95 10.84 -0.02
CA THR A 133 -5.47 9.85 0.95
C THR A 133 -5.46 8.45 0.34
N ILE A 134 -6.58 7.97 -0.20
CA ILE A 134 -6.61 6.62 -0.82
C ILE A 134 -5.68 6.51 -2.04
N ALA A 135 -5.50 7.59 -2.80
CA ALA A 135 -4.53 7.62 -3.89
C ALA A 135 -3.10 7.36 -3.41
N LEU A 136 -2.71 7.99 -2.31
CA LEU A 136 -1.40 7.81 -1.68
C LEU A 136 -1.26 6.42 -1.09
N GLU A 137 -2.26 5.94 -0.35
CA GLU A 137 -2.27 4.60 0.24
C GLU A 137 -2.14 3.51 -0.82
N LEU A 138 -2.81 3.65 -1.96
CA LEU A 138 -2.66 2.74 -3.09
C LEU A 138 -1.27 2.87 -3.72
N ALA A 139 -0.80 4.09 -3.97
CA ALA A 139 0.51 4.34 -4.57
C ALA A 139 1.68 3.80 -3.75
N TYR A 140 1.54 3.74 -2.43
CA TYR A 140 2.56 3.19 -1.52
C TYR A 140 2.65 1.67 -1.53
N ARG A 141 1.75 0.96 -2.21
CA ARG A 141 1.87 -0.48 -2.42
C ARG A 141 2.80 -0.81 -3.60
N PRO A 142 3.45 -1.98 -3.61
CA PRO A 142 4.21 -2.45 -4.79
C PRO A 142 3.32 -2.50 -6.04
N GLY A 143 3.76 -1.88 -7.15
CA GLY A 143 2.92 -1.71 -8.36
C GLY A 143 1.74 -0.74 -8.18
N GLY A 144 1.63 -0.13 -7.00
CA GLY A 144 0.50 0.62 -6.52
C GLY A 144 0.22 1.92 -7.25
N VAL A 145 1.22 2.52 -7.90
CA VAL A 145 1.03 3.72 -8.74
C VAL A 145 0.13 3.42 -9.94
N LEU A 146 0.31 2.26 -10.58
CA LEU A 146 -0.57 1.83 -11.68
C LEU A 146 -1.97 1.52 -11.16
N ALA A 147 -2.06 0.79 -10.05
CA ALA A 147 -3.33 0.49 -9.39
C ALA A 147 -4.08 1.77 -8.96
N ALA A 148 -3.39 2.76 -8.39
CA ALA A 148 -3.95 4.05 -8.02
C ALA A 148 -4.47 4.79 -9.25
N LYS A 149 -3.69 4.86 -10.33
CA LYS A 149 -4.13 5.52 -11.58
C LYS A 149 -5.34 4.82 -12.19
N LEU A 150 -5.38 3.49 -12.15
CA LEU A 150 -6.51 2.69 -12.61
C LEU A 150 -7.76 2.93 -11.75
N GLN A 151 -7.64 2.76 -10.43
CA GLN A 151 -8.74 2.94 -9.47
C GLN A 151 -9.34 4.34 -9.54
N LEU A 152 -8.49 5.36 -9.70
CA LEU A 152 -8.90 6.75 -9.77
C LEU A 152 -9.36 7.16 -11.17
N LYS A 153 -9.39 6.24 -12.15
CA LYS A 153 -9.82 6.51 -13.53
C LYS A 153 -8.99 7.63 -14.18
N HIS A 154 -7.70 7.70 -13.84
CA HIS A 154 -6.73 8.62 -14.45
C HIS A 154 -6.09 8.01 -15.70
N ILE A 155 -6.21 6.69 -15.86
CA ILE A 155 -5.90 5.94 -17.07
C ILE A 155 -7.10 5.04 -17.35
N ALA A 156 -7.44 4.84 -18.62
CA ALA A 156 -8.46 3.88 -19.03
C ALA A 156 -7.75 2.58 -19.43
N THR A 157 -8.25 1.45 -18.95
CA THR A 157 -7.90 0.13 -19.47
C THR A 157 -8.94 -0.25 -20.52
N ALA A 158 -8.52 -0.39 -21.77
CA ALA A 158 -9.27 -1.23 -22.70
C ALA A 158 -9.04 -2.67 -22.20
N THR A 159 -10.07 -3.32 -21.65
CA THR A 159 -10.01 -4.73 -21.26
C THR A 159 -9.54 -5.56 -22.47
N THR A 160 -8.52 -6.41 -22.35
CA THR A 160 -8.63 -7.71 -21.65
C THR A 160 -7.29 -8.23 -21.13
N GLU A 161 -6.19 -7.97 -21.81
CA GLU A 161 -4.81 -8.28 -21.44
C GLU A 161 -4.00 -7.26 -22.25
N GLY A 162 -2.98 -6.62 -21.67
CA GLY A 162 -2.02 -5.86 -22.48
C GLY A 162 -1.95 -4.36 -22.21
N TYR A 163 -0.78 -4.01 -21.70
CA TYR A 163 -0.04 -2.77 -21.92
C TYR A 163 -0.29 -2.11 -23.30
N ALA A 164 -0.52 -0.79 -23.29
CA ALA A 164 -0.45 0.23 -24.36
C ALA A 164 -1.80 0.93 -24.59
N ALA A 165 -1.96 2.25 -24.73
CA ALA A 165 -1.09 3.41 -24.68
C ALA A 165 -1.98 4.68 -24.58
N ARG A 166 -1.47 5.77 -23.99
CA ARG A 166 -1.67 7.17 -24.45
C ARG A 166 -0.73 8.09 -23.67
N PRO A 167 0.17 8.85 -24.33
CA PRO A 167 1.10 9.77 -23.67
C PRO A 167 0.57 11.22 -23.68
N GLY A 168 0.74 11.96 -22.57
CA GLY A 168 0.61 13.43 -22.62
C GLY A 168 0.52 14.18 -21.28
N GLY A 169 1.31 15.25 -21.16
CA GLY A 169 1.12 16.44 -20.30
C GLY A 169 1.08 16.20 -18.80
N ALA A 170 -0.10 15.94 -18.24
CA ALA A 170 -0.31 15.70 -16.80
C ALA A 170 0.41 14.44 -16.29
N GLN A 171 0.80 13.55 -17.19
CA GLN A 171 1.58 12.36 -16.86
C GLN A 171 3.04 12.71 -16.46
N ALA A 172 3.64 13.74 -17.04
CA ALA A 172 5.03 14.14 -16.75
C ALA A 172 5.16 14.89 -15.42
N GLU A 173 4.24 15.81 -15.13
CA GLU A 173 4.19 16.52 -13.84
C GLU A 173 3.87 15.57 -12.69
N LEU A 174 2.94 14.64 -12.90
CA LEU A 174 2.63 13.58 -11.93
C LEU A 174 3.79 12.58 -11.78
N LEU A 175 4.48 12.21 -12.86
CA LEU A 175 5.68 11.37 -12.75
C LEU A 175 6.79 12.10 -11.99
N ALA A 176 6.94 13.42 -12.18
CA ALA A 176 7.89 14.22 -11.42
C ALA A 176 7.50 14.34 -9.93
N GLU A 177 6.21 14.55 -9.61
CA GLU A 177 5.71 14.60 -8.23
C GLU A 177 5.84 13.22 -7.55
N VAL A 178 5.51 12.13 -8.25
CA VAL A 178 5.67 10.75 -7.77
C VAL A 178 7.15 10.42 -7.57
N ASN A 179 8.02 10.73 -8.53
CA ASN A 179 9.46 10.49 -8.39
C ASN A 179 10.06 11.29 -7.23
N LYS A 180 9.59 12.52 -6.99
CA LYS A 180 10.01 13.34 -5.86
C LYS A 180 9.55 12.72 -4.53
N HIS A 181 8.29 12.34 -4.41
CA HIS A 181 7.78 11.68 -3.20
C HIS A 181 8.40 10.30 -2.96
N GLU A 182 8.70 9.54 -4.02
CA GLU A 182 9.44 8.29 -3.90
C GLU A 182 10.86 8.53 -3.39
N ALA A 183 11.54 9.57 -3.87
CA ALA A 183 12.87 9.93 -3.40
C ALA A 183 12.86 10.37 -1.93
N ASP A 184 11.93 11.25 -1.53
CA ASP A 184 11.79 11.72 -0.15
C ASP A 184 11.45 10.54 0.80
N ARG A 185 10.51 9.67 0.40
CA ARG A 185 10.15 8.46 1.16
C ARG A 185 11.33 7.52 1.31
N ASN A 186 12.04 7.22 0.22
CA ASN A 186 13.18 6.30 0.26
C ASN A 186 14.30 6.85 1.16
N LEU A 187 14.49 8.17 1.17
CA LEU A 187 15.45 8.85 2.02
C LEU A 187 15.06 8.77 3.51
N GLN A 188 13.78 8.98 3.83
CA GLN A 188 13.26 8.79 5.19
C GLN A 188 13.39 7.34 5.65
N LEU A 189 13.10 6.38 4.77
CA LEU A 189 13.18 4.96 5.09
C LEU A 189 14.61 4.54 5.38
N ILE A 190 15.58 4.89 4.54
CA ILE A 190 16.97 4.53 4.80
C ILE A 190 17.50 5.23 6.06
N MET A 191 17.05 6.44 6.36
CA MET A 191 17.39 7.12 7.61
C MET A 191 16.84 6.36 8.82
N ALA A 192 15.59 5.89 8.76
CA ALA A 192 15.01 5.05 9.80
C ALA A 192 15.80 3.74 9.97
N GLU A 193 16.19 3.08 8.87
CA GLU A 193 17.01 1.86 8.94
C GLU A 193 18.43 2.11 9.47
N PHE A 194 19.00 3.28 9.18
CA PHE A 194 20.29 3.69 9.76
C PHE A 194 20.17 3.91 11.27
N HIS A 195 19.08 4.52 11.75
CA HIS A 195 18.79 4.64 13.18
C HIS A 195 18.57 3.28 13.84
N ASN A 196 17.83 2.37 13.19
CA ASN A 196 17.67 0.99 13.64
C ASN A 196 19.03 0.33 13.84
N TYR A 197 19.91 0.41 12.83
CA TYR A 197 21.27 -0.11 12.90
C TYR A 197 22.06 0.46 14.08
N ARG A 198 22.02 1.77 14.30
CA ARG A 198 22.70 2.42 15.45
C ARG A 198 22.14 1.98 16.81
N ASN A 199 20.87 1.59 16.85
CA ASN A 199 20.21 1.04 18.03
C ASN A 199 20.36 -0.50 18.14
N GLY A 200 21.20 -1.12 17.32
CA GLY A 200 21.43 -2.57 17.33
C GLY A 200 20.33 -3.41 16.67
N ILE A 201 19.30 -2.78 16.07
CA ILE A 201 18.28 -3.46 15.29
C ILE A 201 18.81 -3.64 13.87
N LEU A 202 19.20 -4.87 13.54
CA LEU A 202 19.80 -5.19 12.24
C LEU A 202 18.76 -5.68 11.22
N PRO A 203 18.97 -5.44 9.92
CA PRO A 203 18.22 -6.12 8.87
C PRO A 203 18.56 -7.62 8.86
N SER A 204 17.65 -8.43 8.35
CA SER A 204 17.90 -9.85 8.05
C SER A 204 17.82 -10.15 6.55
N GLY A 205 18.05 -11.40 6.16
CA GLY A 205 18.06 -11.84 4.78
C GLY A 205 19.39 -11.70 4.04
N PRO A 206 19.48 -12.17 2.78
CA PRO A 206 20.77 -12.36 2.10
C PRO A 206 21.54 -11.05 1.81
N GLY A 207 20.85 -9.93 1.71
CA GLY A 207 21.44 -8.60 1.52
C GLY A 207 21.82 -7.87 2.81
N ALA A 208 21.49 -8.41 3.99
CA ALA A 208 21.65 -7.72 5.28
C ALA A 208 23.09 -7.25 5.50
N ARG A 209 24.05 -8.17 5.35
CA ARG A 209 25.48 -7.88 5.54
C ARG A 209 25.96 -6.69 4.71
N ASN A 210 25.55 -6.59 3.44
CA ASN A 210 25.98 -5.48 2.58
C ASN A 210 25.37 -4.14 3.01
N LEU A 211 24.15 -4.14 3.54
CA LEU A 211 23.52 -2.94 4.06
C LEU A 211 24.19 -2.50 5.37
N THR A 212 24.46 -3.44 6.28
CA THR A 212 25.16 -3.18 7.54
C THR A 212 26.59 -2.66 7.30
N GLU A 213 27.36 -3.28 6.40
CA GLU A 213 28.70 -2.78 6.01
C GLU A 213 28.65 -1.36 5.45
N PHE A 214 27.61 -1.04 4.67
CA PHE A 214 27.39 0.32 4.18
C PHE A 214 27.11 1.30 5.32
N PHE A 215 26.24 0.96 6.27
CA PHE A 215 25.97 1.80 7.43
C PHE A 215 27.21 1.98 8.32
N ALA A 216 28.02 0.96 8.52
CA ALA A 216 29.28 1.05 9.26
C ALA A 216 30.28 2.03 8.61
N THR A 217 30.32 2.07 7.27
CA THR A 217 31.14 3.04 6.53
C THR A 217 30.63 4.46 6.76
N VAL A 218 29.31 4.67 6.69
CA VAL A 218 28.68 5.96 6.98
C VAL A 218 28.97 6.43 8.41
N ASP A 219 28.86 5.56 9.41
CA ASP A 219 29.21 5.88 10.81
C ASP A 219 30.69 6.28 10.96
N THR A 220 31.59 5.60 10.25
CA THR A 220 33.03 5.91 10.29
C THR A 220 33.31 7.31 9.71
N ASP A 221 32.71 7.63 8.57
CA ASP A 221 32.87 8.92 7.90
C ASP A 221 32.34 10.07 8.78
N LEU A 222 31.19 9.89 9.44
CA LEU A 222 30.61 10.88 10.35
C LEU A 222 31.46 11.15 11.58
N ASN A 223 32.08 10.11 12.14
CA ASN A 223 32.97 10.24 13.29
C ASN A 223 34.26 11.00 12.93
N ALA A 224 34.81 10.77 11.73
CA ALA A 224 35.98 11.50 11.22
C ALA A 224 35.67 13.00 11.01
N GLU A 225 34.50 13.34 10.49
CA GLU A 225 34.07 14.74 10.31
C GLU A 225 33.76 15.43 11.66
N SER A 226 33.19 14.71 12.63
CA SER A 226 32.85 15.24 13.96
C SER A 226 34.09 15.59 14.79
N THR A 227 35.21 14.88 14.62
CA THR A 227 36.50 15.24 15.26
C THR A 227 37.08 16.57 14.76
N ALA A 228 36.57 17.13 13.66
CA ALA A 228 37.07 18.38 13.08
C ALA A 228 36.31 19.65 13.53
N ALA A 229 35.07 19.57 14.07
CA ALA A 229 34.34 20.72 14.66
C ALA A 229 33.03 20.35 15.40
N PRO A 230 32.63 21.05 16.49
CA PRO A 230 31.37 20.79 17.19
C PRO A 230 30.17 21.47 16.50
N LYS A 231 29.40 20.74 15.66
CA LYS A 231 28.16 21.25 15.02
C LYS A 231 27.04 20.20 14.96
N VAL A 232 26.19 20.18 15.98
CA VAL A 232 25.08 19.19 16.13
C VAL A 232 24.02 19.28 15.00
N GLN A 233 23.71 20.45 14.45
CA GLN A 233 22.70 20.60 13.38
C GLN A 233 23.19 20.24 11.96
N ARG A 234 24.50 20.12 11.74
CA ARG A 234 25.03 19.69 10.43
C ARG A 234 24.88 18.19 10.21
N ASN A 235 24.87 17.43 11.31
CA ASN A 235 24.92 15.97 11.30
C ASN A 235 23.80 15.33 10.47
N ASP A 236 22.53 15.68 10.67
CA ASP A 236 21.41 15.05 9.95
C ASP A 236 21.48 15.28 8.43
N ARG A 237 21.92 16.47 8.00
CA ARG A 237 22.01 16.80 6.57
C ARG A 237 23.18 16.10 5.91
N ASP A 238 24.28 15.91 6.63
CA ASP A 238 25.46 15.19 6.18
C ASP A 238 25.17 13.68 6.10
N ILE A 239 24.46 13.12 7.10
CA ILE A 239 23.93 11.75 7.05
C ILE A 239 23.01 11.55 5.83
N LEU A 240 22.05 12.46 5.61
CA LEU A 240 21.14 12.37 4.44
C LEU A 240 21.92 12.38 3.12
N ASN A 241 22.98 13.17 3.01
CA ASN A 241 23.83 13.20 1.82
C ASN A 241 24.54 11.86 1.59
N LEU A 242 25.12 11.26 2.63
CA LEU A 242 25.79 9.95 2.56
C LEU A 242 24.81 8.82 2.21
N LEU A 243 23.60 8.85 2.78
CA LEU A 243 22.56 7.85 2.52
C LEU A 243 21.87 8.01 1.16
N SER A 244 21.89 9.21 0.56
CA SER A 244 21.15 9.54 -0.68
C SER A 244 21.48 8.60 -1.84
N LYS A 245 22.74 8.16 -1.98
CA LYS A 245 23.17 7.25 -3.05
C LYS A 245 22.47 5.90 -2.94
N ARG A 246 22.32 5.38 -1.72
CA ARG A 246 21.66 4.10 -1.45
C ARG A 246 20.12 4.24 -1.52
N ALA A 247 19.56 5.38 -1.11
CA ALA A 247 18.13 5.66 -1.25
C ALA A 247 17.65 5.64 -2.72
N LYS A 248 18.48 6.09 -3.67
CA LYS A 248 18.15 6.12 -5.11
C LYS A 248 17.99 4.74 -5.74
N VAL A 249 18.60 3.72 -5.16
CA VAL A 249 18.54 2.33 -5.64
C VAL A 249 17.63 1.46 -4.76
N LEU A 250 16.91 2.06 -3.81
CA LEU A 250 15.94 1.38 -2.97
C LEU A 250 14.61 1.19 -3.72
N HIS A 251 14.18 -0.06 -3.81
CA HIS A 251 12.90 -0.47 -4.33
C HIS A 251 12.14 -1.26 -3.27
N LEU A 252 10.89 -0.87 -3.00
CA LEU A 252 10.08 -1.47 -1.94
C LEU A 252 9.28 -2.65 -2.49
N GLY A 253 9.51 -3.83 -1.92
CA GLY A 253 8.66 -5.01 -2.08
C GLY A 253 7.71 -5.14 -0.89
N PRO A 254 6.65 -5.95 -1.01
CA PRO A 254 5.71 -6.17 0.09
C PRO A 254 6.36 -6.97 1.23
N ALA A 255 7.28 -7.88 0.88
CA ALA A 255 7.93 -8.79 1.82
C ALA A 255 9.43 -8.48 2.02
N ASN A 256 9.98 -7.44 1.39
CA ASN A 256 11.39 -7.07 1.48
C ASN A 256 11.69 -5.66 0.96
N TYR A 257 12.83 -5.11 1.37
CA TYR A 257 13.47 -4.01 0.65
C TYR A 257 14.50 -4.55 -0.34
N CYS A 258 14.59 -3.95 -1.52
CA CYS A 258 15.55 -4.30 -2.56
C CYS A 258 16.48 -3.12 -2.80
N TRP A 259 17.76 -3.27 -2.50
CA TRP A 259 18.75 -2.18 -2.61
C TRP A 259 19.41 -2.06 -3.98
N PHE A 260 18.89 -2.78 -5.00
CA PHE A 260 19.29 -2.84 -6.42
C PHE A 260 20.60 -2.12 -6.79
N THR A 261 21.70 -2.53 -6.17
CA THR A 261 23.02 -1.90 -6.33
C THR A 261 23.73 -2.31 -7.61
N ASP A 262 23.36 -3.47 -8.15
CA ASP A 262 24.04 -4.19 -9.21
C ASP A 262 23.03 -5.10 -9.95
N PRO A 263 22.65 -4.78 -11.21
CA PRO A 263 21.74 -5.60 -12.00
C PRO A 263 22.18 -7.05 -12.16
N SER A 264 23.50 -7.31 -12.21
CA SER A 264 24.06 -8.66 -12.38
C SER A 264 23.87 -9.54 -11.14
N ARG A 265 23.51 -8.95 -10.00
CA ARG A 265 23.23 -9.67 -8.74
C ARG A 265 21.75 -9.84 -8.47
N ALA A 266 20.88 -9.18 -9.25
CA ALA A 266 19.44 -9.25 -9.08
C ALA A 266 18.90 -10.60 -9.58
N LEU A 267 18.46 -11.45 -8.65
CA LEU A 267 17.96 -12.78 -8.98
C LEU A 267 16.72 -12.72 -9.89
N CYS A 268 15.84 -11.73 -9.70
CA CYS A 268 14.66 -11.55 -10.55
C CYS A 268 15.02 -11.29 -12.03
N LEU A 269 16.10 -10.53 -12.30
CA LEU A 269 16.57 -10.28 -13.67
C LEU A 269 17.21 -11.52 -14.30
N LYS A 270 17.95 -12.31 -13.50
CA LYS A 270 18.51 -13.59 -13.95
C LYS A 270 17.41 -14.58 -14.34
N LEU A 271 16.41 -14.74 -13.47
CA LEU A 271 15.30 -15.67 -13.70
C LEU A 271 14.43 -15.25 -14.90
N ALA A 272 14.32 -13.95 -15.15
CA ALA A 272 13.56 -13.43 -16.27
C ALA A 272 14.36 -13.31 -17.58
N GLY A 273 15.67 -13.64 -17.57
CA GLY A 273 16.52 -13.55 -18.77
C GLY A 273 16.82 -12.12 -19.24
N THR A 274 16.73 -11.12 -18.37
CA THR A 274 16.97 -9.70 -18.70
C THR A 274 18.08 -9.07 -17.83
N PRO A 275 19.31 -9.61 -17.84
CA PRO A 275 20.38 -9.22 -16.92
C PRO A 275 20.86 -7.76 -17.07
N THR A 276 20.53 -7.11 -18.19
CA THR A 276 20.92 -5.72 -18.49
C THR A 276 19.83 -4.69 -18.14
N ALA A 277 18.70 -5.11 -17.58
CA ALA A 277 17.65 -4.18 -17.18
C ALA A 277 18.13 -3.21 -16.09
N THR A 278 17.71 -1.96 -16.18
CA THR A 278 18.13 -0.87 -15.28
C THR A 278 17.26 -0.74 -14.04
N ARG A 279 16.25 -1.60 -13.87
CA ARG A 279 15.34 -1.63 -12.71
C ARG A 279 15.02 -3.08 -12.33
N PRO A 280 14.80 -3.38 -11.04
CA PRO A 280 14.43 -4.72 -10.61
C PRO A 280 12.98 -5.05 -10.98
N MET A 281 12.71 -6.32 -11.30
CA MET A 281 11.36 -6.86 -11.36
C MET A 281 10.91 -7.30 -9.96
N ILE A 282 10.48 -6.31 -9.15
CA ILE A 282 10.12 -6.53 -7.74
C ILE A 282 9.02 -7.58 -7.54
N GLY A 283 8.03 -7.63 -8.45
CA GLY A 283 6.97 -8.64 -8.40
C GLY A 283 7.46 -10.08 -8.61
N MET A 284 8.66 -10.27 -9.16
CA MET A 284 9.32 -11.57 -9.35
C MET A 284 10.49 -11.77 -8.38
N CYS A 285 10.61 -10.94 -7.34
CA CYS A 285 11.72 -11.02 -6.41
C CYS A 285 11.58 -12.25 -5.50
N ASP A 286 12.48 -13.22 -5.66
CA ASP A 286 12.73 -14.26 -4.67
C ASP A 286 13.66 -13.69 -3.58
N SER A 287 13.06 -12.94 -2.66
CA SER A 287 13.81 -12.14 -1.66
C SER A 287 14.46 -12.98 -0.57
N ALA A 288 14.04 -14.23 -0.37
CA ALA A 288 14.71 -15.19 0.50
C ALA A 288 16.08 -15.63 -0.06
N ARG A 289 16.32 -15.46 -1.36
CA ARG A 289 17.57 -15.90 -2.04
C ARG A 289 18.33 -14.77 -2.72
N CYS A 290 17.67 -13.65 -3.00
CA CYS A 290 18.29 -12.53 -3.70
C CYS A 290 19.32 -11.81 -2.79
N PRO A 291 20.61 -11.70 -3.19
CA PRO A 291 21.68 -11.10 -2.37
C PRO A 291 21.55 -9.58 -2.19
N GLN A 292 20.51 -8.95 -2.76
CA GLN A 292 20.24 -7.51 -2.66
C GLN A 292 18.94 -7.23 -1.91
N ALA A 293 18.31 -8.26 -1.36
CA ALA A 293 17.08 -8.15 -0.59
C ALA A 293 17.37 -8.20 0.91
N THR A 294 16.72 -7.32 1.66
CA THR A 294 16.74 -7.34 3.13
C THR A 294 15.32 -7.46 3.67
N HIS A 295 15.19 -8.18 4.77
CA HIS A 295 13.98 -8.31 5.56
C HIS A 295 14.12 -7.49 6.84
N HIS A 296 12.97 -7.03 7.34
CA HIS A 296 12.85 -6.06 8.44
C HIS A 296 11.57 -6.41 9.20
N ASP A 297 11.40 -5.90 10.41
CA ASP A 297 10.23 -6.22 11.25
C ASP A 297 8.89 -5.98 10.53
N VAL A 298 8.78 -4.87 9.80
CA VAL A 298 7.60 -4.54 8.98
C VAL A 298 7.23 -5.61 7.94
N HIS A 299 8.19 -6.44 7.51
CA HIS A 299 7.96 -7.52 6.55
C HIS A 299 7.47 -8.82 7.21
N ARG A 300 7.64 -8.96 8.54
CA ARG A 300 7.27 -10.17 9.28
C ARG A 300 5.82 -10.61 9.07
N PRO A 301 4.80 -9.71 9.12
CA PRO A 301 3.40 -10.13 8.93
C PRO A 301 3.15 -10.76 7.56
N VAL A 302 3.80 -10.26 6.51
CA VAL A 302 3.66 -10.79 5.14
C VAL A 302 4.24 -12.20 5.03
N TRP A 303 5.39 -12.45 5.66
CA TRP A 303 5.97 -13.79 5.71
C TRP A 303 5.17 -14.76 6.57
N ALA A 304 4.62 -14.30 7.69
CA ALA A 304 3.74 -15.10 8.54
C ALA A 304 2.47 -15.53 7.80
N GLU A 305 1.81 -14.59 7.10
CA GLU A 305 0.65 -14.91 6.27
C GLU A 305 1.01 -15.92 5.17
N HIS A 306 2.15 -15.74 4.50
CA HIS A 306 2.63 -16.67 3.46
C HIS A 306 2.90 -18.07 4.02
N ALA A 307 3.52 -18.17 5.20
CA ALA A 307 3.77 -19.44 5.87
C ALA A 307 2.46 -20.16 6.23
N GLU A 308 1.50 -19.48 6.85
CA GLU A 308 0.21 -20.07 7.23
C GLU A 308 -0.62 -20.50 6.01
N ARG A 309 -0.62 -19.70 4.94
CA ARG A 309 -1.27 -20.08 3.67
C ARG A 309 -0.62 -21.32 3.07
N THR A 310 0.71 -21.36 3.01
CA THR A 310 1.44 -22.51 2.45
C THR A 310 1.20 -23.78 3.27
N LYS A 311 1.18 -23.66 4.61
CA LYS A 311 0.84 -24.76 5.53
C LYS A 311 -0.58 -25.28 5.33
N THR A 312 -1.54 -24.38 5.13
CA THR A 312 -2.93 -24.73 4.82
C THR A 312 -3.02 -25.52 3.51
N PHE A 313 -2.34 -25.07 2.45
CA PHE A 313 -2.29 -25.79 1.17
C PHE A 313 -1.62 -27.16 1.29
N LEU A 314 -0.55 -27.28 2.09
CA LEU A 314 0.11 -28.55 2.38
C LEU A 314 -0.84 -29.56 3.04
N GLY A 315 -1.69 -29.12 3.98
CA GLY A 315 -2.69 -29.96 4.63
C GLY A 315 -3.80 -30.45 3.69
N GLN A 316 -4.12 -29.67 2.64
CA GLN A 316 -5.16 -29.98 1.66
C GLN A 316 -4.66 -30.84 0.48
N LEU A 317 -3.34 -31.05 0.38
CA LEU A 317 -2.73 -31.80 -0.72
C LEU A 317 -2.97 -33.31 -0.61
N GLY A 318 -3.67 -33.87 -1.59
CA GLY A 318 -3.90 -35.30 -1.73
C GLY A 318 -2.59 -36.12 -1.75
N LYS A 319 -2.65 -37.35 -1.23
CA LYS A 319 -1.47 -38.22 -1.01
C LYS A 319 -0.64 -38.53 -2.26
N THR A 320 -1.23 -38.43 -3.45
CA THR A 320 -0.58 -38.75 -4.74
C THR A 320 0.30 -37.62 -5.30
N ARG A 321 0.25 -36.40 -4.73
CA ARG A 321 0.99 -35.23 -5.22
C ARG A 321 2.34 -35.04 -4.52
N ALA A 322 3.20 -36.05 -4.55
CA ALA A 322 4.46 -36.08 -3.79
C ALA A 322 5.43 -34.94 -4.17
N THR A 323 5.61 -34.67 -5.46
CA THR A 323 6.54 -33.63 -5.96
C THR A 323 6.11 -32.23 -5.53
N GLU A 324 4.80 -31.95 -5.60
CA GLU A 324 4.23 -30.67 -5.20
C GLU A 324 4.30 -30.47 -3.69
N ARG A 325 4.08 -31.54 -2.91
CA ARG A 325 4.27 -31.52 -1.46
C ARG A 325 5.71 -31.17 -1.10
N THR A 326 6.70 -31.79 -1.73
CA THR A 326 8.12 -31.46 -1.50
C THR A 326 8.43 -30.00 -1.84
N ARG A 327 7.89 -29.49 -2.96
CA ARG A 327 8.08 -28.10 -3.38
C ARG A 327 7.50 -27.10 -2.38
N LEU A 328 6.25 -27.30 -1.95
CA LEU A 328 5.57 -26.43 -0.99
C LEU A 328 6.16 -26.56 0.43
N GLN A 329 6.62 -27.74 0.83
CA GLN A 329 7.31 -27.91 2.10
C GLN A 329 8.60 -27.09 2.13
N ALA A 330 9.41 -27.16 1.07
CA ALA A 330 10.61 -26.35 0.97
C ALA A 330 10.32 -24.84 0.98
N ASP A 331 9.15 -24.43 0.47
CA ASP A 331 8.70 -23.03 0.48
C ASP A 331 8.23 -22.56 1.86
N HIS A 332 7.43 -23.38 2.53
CA HIS A 332 7.04 -23.17 3.92
C HIS A 332 8.27 -23.07 4.83
N ASP A 333 9.22 -24.00 4.70
CA ASP A 333 10.44 -24.01 5.52
C ASP A 333 11.32 -22.78 5.25
N ARG A 334 11.33 -22.26 4.00
CA ARG A 334 11.97 -20.97 3.70
C ARG A 334 11.26 -19.81 4.41
N ALA A 335 9.93 -19.76 4.34
CA ALA A 335 9.15 -18.70 4.98
C ALA A 335 9.36 -18.68 6.49
N VAL A 336 9.33 -19.85 7.14
CA VAL A 336 9.59 -20.00 8.58
C VAL A 336 11.01 -19.55 8.95
N ARG A 337 12.02 -19.90 8.15
CA ARG A 337 13.39 -19.41 8.36
C ARG A 337 13.47 -17.89 8.28
N VAL A 338 12.85 -17.28 7.28
CA VAL A 338 12.84 -15.81 7.15
C VAL A 338 12.17 -15.15 8.36
N ILE A 339 11.06 -15.70 8.86
CA ILE A 339 10.40 -15.19 10.07
C ILE A 339 11.35 -15.29 11.27
N ALA A 340 12.00 -16.44 11.47
CA ALA A 340 12.94 -16.64 12.57
C ALA A 340 14.15 -15.69 12.48
N ASP A 341 14.66 -15.44 11.27
CA ASP A 341 15.76 -14.51 11.03
C ASP A 341 15.35 -13.06 11.35
N ILE A 342 14.13 -12.65 10.98
CA ILE A 342 13.58 -11.34 11.36
C ILE A 342 13.44 -11.25 12.89
N ASP A 343 12.81 -12.25 13.52
CA ASP A 343 12.56 -12.27 14.97
C ASP A 343 13.86 -12.20 15.77
N THR A 344 14.89 -12.92 15.32
CA THR A 344 16.23 -12.88 15.92
C THR A 344 16.84 -11.49 15.78
N ALA A 345 16.79 -10.90 14.59
CA ALA A 345 17.37 -9.58 14.34
C ALA A 345 16.67 -8.47 15.14
N THR A 346 15.36 -8.59 15.41
CA THR A 346 14.59 -7.66 16.25
C THR A 346 14.82 -7.89 17.74
N THR A 347 14.92 -9.14 18.20
CA THR A 347 15.07 -9.49 19.63
C THR A 347 16.47 -9.15 20.16
N THR A 348 17.51 -9.26 19.34
CA THR A 348 18.91 -8.96 19.73
C THR A 348 19.06 -7.51 20.24
N ALA A 349 18.22 -6.58 19.80
CA ALA A 349 18.20 -5.19 20.28
C ALA A 349 17.59 -5.01 21.69
N SER A 350 16.80 -5.96 22.18
CA SER A 350 16.14 -5.89 23.50
C SER A 350 16.94 -6.52 24.65
N GLY A 351 18.05 -7.21 24.34
CA GLY A 351 18.87 -7.93 25.32
C GLY A 351 20.05 -7.14 25.91
N ASP A 352 20.43 -6.01 25.32
CA ASP A 352 21.59 -5.19 25.72
C ASP A 352 21.16 -3.84 26.33
N LEU A 353 20.31 -3.87 27.36
CA LEU A 353 20.16 -2.74 28.30
C LEU A 353 20.67 -3.18 29.68
N PRO A 354 21.80 -2.64 30.17
CA PRO A 354 22.21 -2.77 31.56
C PRO A 354 21.30 -1.99 32.52
#